data_AF-A0A0S8IGF7-F1
#
_entry.id   AF-A0A0S8IGF7-F1
#
_cell.length_a   1.000
_cell.length_b   1.000
_cell.length_c   1.000
_cell.angle_alpha   90.00
_cell.angle_beta   90.00
_cell.angle_gamma   90.00
#
_symmetry.space_group_name_H-M   'P 1'
#
loop_
_entity.id
_entity.type
_entity.pdbx_description
1 polymer ?
#
loop_
_entity_poly.entity_id
_entity_poly.type
_entity_poly.pdbx_seq_one_letter_code
_entity_poly.pdbx_strand_id
1 'polypeptide(L)'
;MNKKDKRVGSDPFEDYFSPADDVRDTTGRPEPDEEKKVTWANKGLKPGWRRKTIIVHEETYENLVNCAYWMRENVKDVLQEALDFYLKDKNTKPIPKSKRLSH
;
A
#
# COMPACT_ATOMS: atom_id res chain seq x y z
N MET A 1 1.92 -17.27 74.40
CA MET A 1 0.65 -17.10 75.15
C MET A 1 0.02 -15.79 74.68
N ASN A 2 -1.22 -15.85 74.16
CA ASN A 2 -2.16 -14.72 73.91
C ASN A 2 -1.70 -13.57 72.98
N LYS A 3 -2.55 -12.87 72.24
CA LYS A 3 -3.97 -12.96 71.88
C LYS A 3 -4.10 -12.07 70.63
N LYS A 4 -5.13 -12.34 69.83
CA LYS A 4 -5.47 -11.64 68.59
C LYS A 4 -5.74 -10.15 68.87
N ASP A 5 -5.14 -9.26 68.07
CA ASP A 5 -5.69 -7.94 67.81
C ASP A 5 -6.06 -7.85 66.33
N LYS A 6 -7.38 -7.79 66.10
CA LYS A 6 -8.01 -7.54 64.81
C LYS A 6 -7.56 -6.16 64.32
N ARG A 7 -6.89 -6.08 63.18
CA ARG A 7 -6.79 -4.85 62.41
C ARG A 7 -7.79 -4.88 61.27
N VAL A 8 -8.52 -3.78 61.21
CA VAL A 8 -9.65 -3.47 60.35
C VAL A 8 -9.13 -3.23 58.93
N GLY A 9 -9.83 -3.79 57.94
CA GLY A 9 -9.59 -3.54 56.52
C GLY A 9 -9.09 -4.79 55.80
N SER A 10 -10.01 -5.50 55.16
CA SER A 10 -9.68 -6.22 53.93
C SER A 10 -9.04 -5.21 52.98
N ASP A 11 -7.85 -5.49 52.46
CA ASP A 11 -7.20 -4.62 51.49
C ASP A 11 -8.11 -4.56 50.25
N PRO A 12 -8.65 -3.39 49.86
CA PRO A 12 -9.57 -3.29 48.73
C PRO A 12 -8.90 -3.65 47.39
N PHE A 13 -7.60 -3.94 47.39
CA PHE A 13 -6.84 -4.36 46.22
C PHE A 13 -6.44 -5.84 46.20
N GLU A 14 -6.91 -6.66 47.14
CA GLU A 14 -6.51 -8.07 47.27
C GLU A 14 -6.90 -8.92 46.03
N ASP A 15 -8.04 -8.62 45.39
CA ASP A 15 -8.49 -9.27 44.16
C ASP A 15 -7.71 -8.85 42.90
N TYR A 16 -6.92 -7.77 42.95
CA TYR A 16 -6.12 -7.31 41.80
C TYR A 16 -4.81 -8.09 41.64
N PHE A 17 -4.39 -8.82 42.67
CA PHE A 17 -3.14 -9.60 42.67
C PHE A 17 -3.39 -11.12 42.64
N SER A 18 -4.55 -11.58 42.17
CA SER A 18 -4.72 -12.99 41.84
C SER A 18 -4.06 -13.30 40.50
N PRO A 19 -2.99 -14.11 40.43
CA PRO A 19 -2.38 -14.51 39.17
C PRO A 19 -3.24 -15.63 38.56
N ALA A 20 -4.41 -15.27 38.04
CA ALA A 20 -5.26 -16.19 37.30
C ALA A 20 -4.96 -16.05 35.80
N ASP A 21 -4.19 -17.02 35.29
CA ASP A 21 -4.32 -17.59 33.94
C ASP A 21 -4.33 -16.63 32.73
N ASP A 22 -3.29 -15.80 32.57
CA ASP A 22 -2.93 -15.32 31.23
C ASP A 22 -2.20 -16.44 30.46
N VAL A 23 -2.95 -17.45 30.03
CA VAL A 23 -2.57 -18.23 28.84
C VAL A 23 -2.60 -17.23 27.69
N ARG A 24 -1.47 -16.56 27.46
CA ARG A 24 -1.28 -15.68 26.32
C ARG A 24 -1.52 -16.52 25.08
N ASP A 25 -2.71 -16.41 24.52
CA ASP A 25 -2.96 -16.92 23.19
C ASP A 25 -1.90 -16.30 22.28
N THR A 26 -0.98 -17.13 21.79
CA THR A 26 0.06 -16.72 20.85
C THR A 26 -0.52 -16.54 19.45
N THR A 27 -1.80 -16.20 19.33
CA THR A 27 -2.39 -15.62 18.12
C THR A 27 -1.71 -14.27 17.93
N GLY A 28 -0.54 -14.34 17.30
CA GLY A 28 0.22 -13.20 16.84
C GLY A 28 -0.74 -12.25 16.15
N ARG A 29 -0.60 -10.96 16.48
CA ARG A 29 -1.23 -9.86 15.77
C ARG A 29 -1.23 -10.24 14.28
N PRO A 30 -2.41 -10.37 13.63
CA PRO A 30 -2.43 -10.65 12.20
C PRO A 30 -1.48 -9.66 11.54
N GLU A 31 -0.53 -10.16 10.75
CA GLU A 31 0.36 -9.28 10.00
C GLU A 31 -0.55 -8.26 9.32
N PRO A 32 -0.35 -6.95 9.57
CA PRO A 32 -1.23 -5.95 8.99
C PRO A 32 -1.21 -6.21 7.49
N ASP A 33 -2.37 -6.51 6.91
CA ASP A 33 -2.55 -6.60 5.47
C ASP A 33 -1.74 -5.45 4.89
N GLU A 34 -0.75 -5.73 4.02
CA GLU A 34 0.18 -4.71 3.54
C GLU A 34 -0.61 -3.55 2.92
N GLU A 35 -1.02 -2.58 3.75
CA GLU A 35 -1.77 -1.42 3.34
C GLU A 35 -0.79 -0.66 2.46
N LYS A 36 -0.98 -0.79 1.15
CA LYS A 36 -0.10 -0.19 0.14
C LYS A 36 0.14 1.25 0.54
N LYS A 37 1.35 1.53 1.04
CA LYS A 37 1.74 2.83 1.57
C LYS A 37 1.30 3.92 0.59
N VAL A 38 0.31 4.71 0.99
CA VAL A 38 -0.22 5.80 0.15
C VAL A 38 0.85 6.86 0.06
N THR A 39 1.70 6.76 -0.95
CA THR A 39 2.65 7.81 -1.31
C THR A 39 1.90 8.90 -2.06
N TRP A 40 2.42 10.13 -2.03
CA TRP A 40 1.86 11.25 -2.79
C TRP A 40 1.68 10.90 -4.29
N ALA A 41 2.58 10.08 -4.83
CA ALA A 41 2.57 9.63 -6.21
C ALA A 41 1.36 8.75 -6.55
N ASN A 42 0.78 8.07 -5.55
CA ASN A 42 -0.34 7.14 -5.70
C ASN A 42 -1.67 7.72 -5.16
N LYS A 43 -1.65 8.88 -4.49
CA LYS A 43 -2.85 9.48 -3.91
C LYS A 43 -3.85 9.85 -5.01
N GLY A 44 -5.07 9.32 -4.90
CA GLY A 44 -6.18 9.59 -5.84
C GLY A 44 -6.13 8.81 -7.16
N LEU A 45 -5.20 7.86 -7.32
CA LEU A 45 -5.18 6.95 -8.47
C LEU A 45 -6.03 5.70 -8.20
N LYS A 46 -6.68 5.20 -9.25
CA LYS A 46 -7.33 3.88 -9.21
C LYS A 46 -6.27 2.79 -8.98
N PRO A 47 -6.63 1.66 -8.33
CA PRO A 47 -5.70 0.56 -8.15
C PRO A 47 -5.16 0.09 -9.51
N GLY A 48 -3.86 -0.21 -9.59
CA GLY A 48 -3.18 -0.62 -10.83
C GLY A 48 -2.63 0.54 -11.67
N TRP A 49 -3.06 1.78 -11.43
CA TRP A 49 -2.54 2.94 -12.14
C TRP A 49 -1.30 3.51 -11.46
N ARG A 50 -0.35 4.01 -12.28
CA ARG A 50 0.88 4.66 -11.81
C ARG A 50 1.11 5.95 -12.58
N ARG A 51 1.39 7.03 -11.85
CA ARG A 51 1.82 8.31 -12.47
C ARG A 51 3.30 8.24 -12.83
N LYS A 52 3.62 8.56 -14.07
CA LYS A 52 4.99 8.74 -14.58
C LYS A 52 5.03 9.90 -15.55
N THR A 53 6.09 10.69 -15.46
CA THR A 53 6.40 11.74 -16.43
C THR A 53 7.38 11.16 -17.43
N ILE A 54 7.06 11.29 -18.72
CA ILE A 54 7.93 10.89 -19.82
C ILE A 54 8.24 12.11 -20.68
N ILE A 55 9.39 12.11 -21.34
CA ILE A 55 9.75 13.11 -22.34
C ILE A 55 9.46 12.50 -23.71
N VAL A 56 8.75 13.23 -24.55
CA VAL A 56 8.39 12.83 -25.92
C VAL A 56 8.79 13.91 -26.90
N HIS A 57 8.95 13.55 -28.17
CA HIS A 57 9.21 14.52 -29.23
C HIS A 57 7.99 15.42 -29.45
N GLU A 58 8.21 16.70 -29.75
CA GLU A 58 7.16 17.72 -29.89
C GLU A 58 6.10 17.33 -30.94
N GLU A 59 6.56 16.95 -32.14
CA GLU A 59 5.68 16.49 -33.23
C GLU A 59 4.83 15.28 -32.83
N THR A 60 5.37 14.36 -32.01
CA THR A 60 4.60 13.22 -31.52
C THR A 60 3.49 13.66 -30.57
N TYR A 61 3.78 14.64 -29.71
CA TYR A 61 2.79 15.19 -28.80
C TYR A 61 1.68 15.93 -29.55
N GLU A 62 2.02 16.75 -30.56
CA GLU A 62 1.02 17.42 -31.40
C GLU A 62 0.11 16.42 -32.12
N ASN A 63 0.68 15.36 -32.68
CA ASN A 63 -0.09 14.30 -33.32
C ASN A 63 -1.03 13.58 -32.33
N LEU A 64 -0.59 13.33 -31.09
CA LEU A 64 -1.45 12.78 -30.04
C LEU A 64 -2.61 13.71 -29.68
N VAL A 65 -2.36 15.03 -29.59
CA VAL A 65 -3.40 16.03 -29.32
C VAL A 65 -4.43 16.09 -30.46
N ASN A 66 -3.96 16.11 -31.70
CA ASN A 66 -4.83 16.10 -32.88
C ASN A 66 -5.68 14.83 -32.95
N CYS A 67 -5.07 13.66 -32.72
CA CYS A 67 -5.78 12.39 -32.68
C CYS A 67 -6.87 12.40 -31.60
N ALA A 68 -6.52 12.80 -30.38
CA ALA A 68 -7.46 12.90 -29.26
C ALA A 68 -8.64 13.84 -29.57
N TYR A 69 -8.38 14.97 -30.25
CA TYR A 69 -9.42 15.90 -30.66
C TYR A 69 -10.44 15.28 -31.62
N TRP A 70 -9.96 14.61 -32.67
CA TRP A 70 -10.82 13.98 -33.69
C TRP A 70 -11.59 12.78 -33.14
N MET A 71 -10.96 11.99 -32.27
CA MET A 71 -11.56 10.82 -31.64
C MET A 71 -12.49 11.18 -30.46
N ARG A 72 -12.53 12.45 -30.02
CA ARG A 72 -13.25 12.91 -28.82
C ARG A 72 -12.82 12.19 -27.54
N GLU A 73 -11.52 11.92 -27.42
CA GLU A 73 -10.91 11.24 -26.29
C GLU A 73 -9.90 12.13 -25.58
N ASN A 74 -9.41 11.69 -24.42
CA ASN A 74 -8.29 12.37 -23.76
C ASN A 74 -6.97 11.87 -24.33
N VAL A 75 -5.96 12.75 -24.39
CA VAL A 75 -4.59 12.41 -24.82
C VAL A 75 -4.01 11.21 -24.06
N LYS A 76 -4.30 11.10 -22.75
CA LYS A 76 -3.86 9.97 -21.92
C LYS A 76 -4.46 8.62 -22.34
N ASP A 77 -5.69 8.63 -22.88
CA ASP A 77 -6.41 7.41 -23.25
C ASP A 77 -5.89 6.93 -24.62
N VAL A 78 -5.73 7.86 -25.58
CA VAL A 78 -5.06 7.62 -26.86
C VAL A 78 -3.63 7.11 -26.66
N LEU A 79 -2.87 7.73 -25.75
CA LEU A 79 -1.50 7.30 -25.44
C LEU A 79 -1.48 5.90 -24.82
N GLN A 80 -2.42 5.59 -23.92
CA GLN A 80 -2.53 4.28 -23.30
C GLN A 80 -2.83 3.20 -24.35
N GLU A 81 -3.78 3.45 -25.25
CA GLU A 81 -4.12 2.53 -26.34
C GLU A 81 -2.91 2.30 -27.28
N ALA A 82 -2.21 3.37 -27.67
CA ALA A 82 -1.02 3.26 -28.51
C ALA A 82 0.09 2.42 -27.84
N LEU A 83 0.30 2.61 -26.53
CA LEU A 83 1.26 1.83 -25.75
C LEU A 83 0.83 0.36 -25.61
N ASP A 84 -0.45 0.11 -25.34
CA ASP A 84 -0.98 -1.25 -25.22
C ASP A 84 -0.84 -2.01 -26.55
N PHE A 85 -1.14 -1.34 -27.67
CA PHE A 85 -0.94 -1.88 -29.00
C PHE A 85 0.55 -2.18 -29.27
N TYR A 86 1.44 -1.22 -28.97
CA TYR A 86 2.88 -1.39 -29.20
C TYR A 86 3.49 -2.52 -28.35
N LEU A 87 3.03 -2.69 -27.11
CA LEU A 87 3.57 -3.65 -26.15
C LEU A 87 2.98 -5.07 -26.28
N LYS A 88 1.82 -5.22 -26.93
CA LYS A 88 1.10 -6.50 -27.07
C LYS A 88 2.00 -7.65 -27.55
N ASP A 89 2.86 -7.38 -28.52
CA ASP A 89 3.74 -8.38 -29.14
C ASP A 89 5.18 -8.32 -28.63
N LYS A 90 5.45 -7.60 -27.53
CA LYS A 90 6.79 -7.40 -26.99
C LYS A 90 7.02 -8.25 -25.75
N ASN A 91 8.27 -8.64 -25.54
CA ASN A 91 8.68 -9.38 -24.36
C ASN A 91 8.73 -8.44 -23.13
N THR A 92 7.67 -8.45 -22.33
CA THR A 92 7.53 -7.66 -21.10
C THR A 92 7.95 -8.43 -19.85
N LYS A 93 8.76 -9.49 -20.00
CA LYS A 93 9.29 -10.25 -18.86
C LYS A 93 10.03 -9.32 -17.89
N PRO A 94 9.89 -9.54 -16.57
CA PRO A 94 10.55 -8.70 -15.58
C PRO A 94 12.07 -8.76 -15.75
N ILE A 95 12.70 -7.58 -15.76
CA ILE A 95 14.15 -7.47 -15.74
C ILE A 95 14.65 -8.14 -14.44
N PRO A 96 15.60 -9.09 -14.51
CA PRO A 96 16.12 -9.73 -13.31
C PRO A 96 16.75 -8.68 -12.38
N LYS A 97 16.55 -8.84 -11.06
CA LYS A 97 16.98 -7.86 -10.05
C LYS A 97 18.47 -7.50 -10.16
N SER A 98 19.31 -8.45 -10.59
CA SER A 98 20.76 -8.25 -10.79
C SER A 98 21.13 -7.32 -11.94
N LYS A 99 20.24 -7.09 -12.91
CA LYS A 99 20.46 -6.24 -14.09
C LYS A 99 19.62 -4.95 -14.08
N ARG A 100 18.87 -4.70 -13.01
CA ARG A 100 18.00 -3.53 -12.92
C ARG A 100 18.84 -2.30 -12.59
N LEU A 101 19.16 -1.49 -13.60
CA LEU A 101 19.80 -0.18 -13.40
C LEU A 101 18.91 0.67 -12.49
N SER A 102 19.47 1.18 -11.40
CA SER A 102 18.85 2.20 -10.57
C SER A 102 18.84 3.51 -11.35
N HIS A 103 17.70 3.87 -11.93
CA HIS A 103 17.43 5.21 -12.45
C HIS A 103 16.55 5.96 -11.46
#